data_AF-A0A957R0R5-F1
#
_entry.id   AF-A0A957R0R5-F1
#
_cell.length_a   1.000
_cell.length_b   1.000
_cell.length_c   1.000
_cell.angle_alpha   90.00
_cell.angle_beta   90.00
_cell.angle_gamma   90.00
#
_symmetry.space_group_name_H-M   'P 1'
#
loop_
_entity.id
_entity.type
_entity.pdbx_description
1 polymer ?
#
loop_
_entity_poly.entity_id
_entity_poly.type
_entity_poly.pdbx_seq_one_letter_code
_entity_poly.pdbx_strand_id
1 'polypeptide(L)'
;MSFSFRKLFISTSIFCLSLVLFWGPGHSEEAAAQGSGFNFSVSDLVGHSNAAPSSLQFGPDDKLYVADRFGDVYVYEIVRNGP
;
A
#
# COMPACT_ATOMS: atom_id res chain seq x y z
N MET A 1 34.63 -49.36 -36.70
CA MET A 1 33.92 -48.10 -36.37
C MET A 1 33.88 -47.97 -34.86
N SER A 2 34.71 -47.10 -34.27
CA SER A 2 34.77 -46.88 -32.82
C SER A 2 33.97 -45.61 -32.49
N PHE A 3 32.76 -45.77 -31.95
CA PHE A 3 31.91 -44.64 -31.53
C PHE A 3 32.42 -44.12 -30.19
N SER A 4 32.98 -42.91 -30.22
CA SER A 4 33.63 -42.26 -29.07
C SER A 4 32.60 -41.84 -28.01
N PHE A 5 32.57 -42.59 -26.91
CA PHE A 5 31.69 -42.44 -25.74
C PHE A 5 31.78 -41.07 -25.01
N ARG A 6 32.77 -40.24 -25.37
CA ARG A 6 33.02 -38.93 -24.74
C ARG A 6 32.10 -37.81 -25.20
N LYS A 7 31.37 -37.99 -26.31
CA LYS A 7 30.44 -36.98 -26.86
C LYS A 7 29.03 -37.05 -26.27
N LEU A 8 28.70 -38.10 -25.51
CA LEU A 8 27.37 -38.33 -24.94
C LEU A 8 27.12 -37.55 -23.63
N PHE A 9 28.18 -37.24 -22.88
CA PHE A 9 28.08 -36.55 -21.58
C PHE A 9 27.96 -35.03 -21.66
N ILE A 10 28.43 -34.42 -22.76
CA ILE A 10 28.44 -32.95 -22.91
C ILE A 10 27.04 -32.44 -23.31
N SER A 11 26.28 -33.24 -24.05
CA SER A 11 24.94 -32.86 -24.56
C SER A 11 23.88 -32.76 -23.45
N THR A 12 23.90 -33.69 -22.48
CA THR A 12 22.93 -33.72 -21.38
C THR A 12 23.17 -32.60 -20.36
N SER A 13 24.42 -32.21 -20.14
CA SER A 13 24.77 -31.11 -19.23
C SER A 13 24.32 -29.74 -19.77
N ILE A 14 24.42 -29.52 -21.08
CA ILE A 14 23.97 -28.29 -21.74
C ILE A 14 22.44 -28.19 -21.74
N PHE A 15 21.74 -29.31 -21.93
CA PHE A 15 20.27 -29.35 -21.88
C PHE A 15 19.70 -29.07 -20.48
N CYS A 16 20.37 -29.54 -19.42
CA CYS A 16 19.98 -29.20 -18.04
C CYS A 16 20.23 -27.72 -17.71
N LEU A 17 21.33 -27.14 -18.19
CA LEU A 17 21.64 -25.73 -17.96
C LEU A 17 20.65 -24.79 -18.69
N SER A 18 20.20 -25.16 -19.89
CA SER A 18 19.19 -24.38 -20.62
C SER A 18 17.78 -24.54 -20.04
N LEU A 19 17.40 -25.69 -19.50
CA LEU A 19 16.11 -25.88 -18.82
C LEU A 19 16.02 -25.03 -17.54
N VAL A 20 17.13 -24.92 -16.78
CA VAL A 20 17.19 -24.10 -15.56
C VAL A 20 17.20 -22.60 -15.89
N LEU A 21 17.76 -22.19 -17.03
CA LEU A 21 17.77 -20.79 -17.47
C LEU A 21 16.49 -20.35 -18.20
N PHE A 22 15.78 -21.27 -18.86
CA PHE A 22 14.53 -20.97 -19.59
C PHE A 22 13.26 -21.22 -18.75
N TRP A 23 13.36 -22.01 -17.68
CA TRP A 23 12.25 -22.36 -16.78
C TRP A 23 12.60 -22.15 -15.30
N GLY A 24 13.56 -21.27 -15.02
CA GLY A 24 13.65 -20.66 -13.70
C GLY A 24 12.32 -19.95 -13.43
N PRO A 25 11.80 -19.96 -12.18
CA PRO A 25 10.63 -19.17 -11.83
C PRO A 25 10.97 -17.73 -12.21
N GLY A 26 10.37 -17.25 -13.31
CA GLY A 26 10.27 -15.83 -13.55
C GLY A 26 9.75 -15.26 -12.24
N HIS A 27 10.56 -14.42 -11.62
CA HIS A 27 10.16 -13.61 -10.50
C HIS A 27 9.00 -12.75 -11.00
N SER A 28 7.79 -13.31 -10.96
CA SER A 28 6.58 -12.54 -10.94
C SER A 28 6.58 -11.88 -9.57
N GLU A 29 7.33 -10.79 -9.48
CA GLU A 29 7.13 -9.79 -8.46
C GLU A 29 5.80 -9.12 -8.81
N GLU A 30 4.70 -9.86 -8.66
CA GLU A 30 3.40 -9.26 -8.42
C GLU A 30 3.58 -8.45 -7.13
N ALA A 31 3.92 -7.18 -7.29
CA ALA A 31 3.83 -6.20 -6.22
C ALA A 31 2.38 -6.21 -5.73
N ALA A 32 2.10 -7.00 -4.69
CA ALA A 32 0.85 -6.92 -3.97
C ALA A 32 0.73 -5.47 -3.52
N ALA A 33 -0.19 -4.72 -4.12
CA ALA A 33 -0.54 -3.40 -3.65
C ALA A 33 -0.83 -3.54 -2.16
N GLN A 34 0.06 -3.00 -1.32
CA GLN A 34 -0.14 -2.90 0.11
C GLN A 34 -1.29 -1.92 0.27
N GLY A 35 -2.52 -2.42 0.20
CA GLY A 35 -3.68 -1.69 0.66
C GLY A 35 -3.52 -1.54 2.17
N SER A 36 -2.76 -0.52 2.58
CA SER A 36 -2.86 0.01 3.93
C SER A 36 -4.34 0.30 4.12
N GLY A 37 -5.00 -0.56 4.88
CA GLY A 37 -6.44 -0.54 5.03
C GLY A 37 -6.81 0.74 5.75
N PHE A 38 -7.11 1.80 5.00
CA PHE A 38 -7.55 3.07 5.57
C PHE A 38 -8.81 2.80 6.39
N ASN A 39 -8.72 3.00 7.71
CA ASN A 39 -9.83 2.79 8.61
C ASN A 39 -10.68 4.06 8.67
N PHE A 40 -11.86 4.01 8.04
CA PHE A 40 -12.85 5.08 8.11
C PHE A 40 -13.82 4.82 9.28
N SER A 41 -13.30 4.73 10.51
CA SER A 41 -14.16 4.71 11.69
C SER A 41 -14.53 6.14 12.08
N VAL A 42 -15.73 6.30 12.62
CA VAL A 42 -16.12 7.54 13.30
C VAL A 42 -15.20 7.73 14.50
N SER A 43 -14.72 8.95 14.69
CA SER A 43 -13.95 9.38 15.86
C SER A 43 -14.52 10.71 16.36
N ASP A 44 -14.52 10.87 17.67
CA ASP A 44 -14.88 12.15 18.29
C ASP A 44 -13.72 13.14 18.15
N LEU A 45 -14.05 14.43 18.03
CA LEU A 45 -13.05 15.49 18.15
C LEU A 45 -12.70 15.65 19.62
N VAL A 46 -11.41 15.55 19.94
CA VAL A 46 -10.92 15.75 21.31
C VAL A 46 -11.32 17.14 21.80
N GLY A 47 -11.99 17.20 22.95
CA GLY A 47 -12.48 18.45 23.53
C GLY A 47 -13.82 18.96 22.96
N HIS A 48 -14.44 18.23 22.04
CA HIS A 48 -15.78 18.52 21.54
C HIS A 48 -16.82 17.61 22.22
N SER A 49 -17.70 18.19 23.04
CA SER A 49 -18.78 17.45 23.69
C SER A 49 -20.16 17.72 23.09
N ASN A 50 -20.26 18.63 22.11
CA ASN A 50 -21.55 19.14 21.64
C ASN A 50 -22.11 18.30 20.48
N ALA A 51 -23.25 17.66 20.70
CA ALA A 51 -23.79 16.59 19.86
C ALA A 51 -24.49 17.04 18.55
N ALA A 52 -24.19 18.23 18.03
CA ALA A 52 -24.89 18.74 16.85
C ALA A 52 -24.06 19.69 15.99
N PRO A 53 -22.90 19.25 15.45
CA PRO A 53 -22.24 20.02 14.40
C PRO A 53 -23.19 20.24 13.23
N SER A 54 -23.24 21.47 12.74
CA SER A 54 -24.09 21.90 11.63
C SER A 54 -23.29 22.06 10.34
N SER A 55 -22.00 22.39 10.44
CA SER A 55 -21.09 22.50 9.30
C SER A 55 -19.62 22.28 9.70
N LEU A 56 -18.82 21.84 8.73
CA LEU A 56 -17.38 21.58 8.86
C LEU A 56 -16.65 22.21 7.67
N GLN A 57 -15.55 22.90 7.93
CA GLN A 57 -14.72 23.47 6.86
C GLN A 57 -13.22 23.35 7.20
N PHE A 58 -12.47 22.79 6.27
CA PHE A 58 -11.00 22.83 6.29
C PHE A 58 -10.53 24.20 5.78
N GLY A 59 -9.76 24.91 6.60
CA GLY A 59 -9.17 26.19 6.24
C GLY A 59 -7.90 26.05 5.40
N PRO A 60 -7.47 27.12 4.72
CA PRO A 60 -6.17 27.18 4.05
C PRO A 60 -4.98 27.22 5.02
N ASP A 61 -5.24 27.29 6.33
CA ASP A 61 -4.30 27.42 7.44
C ASP A 61 -4.11 26.11 8.22
N ASP A 62 -4.49 24.96 7.63
CA ASP A 62 -4.43 23.63 8.25
C ASP A 62 -5.24 23.50 9.56
N LYS A 63 -6.30 24.30 9.70
CA LYS A 63 -7.27 24.18 10.80
C LYS A 63 -8.60 23.61 10.32
N LEU A 64 -9.31 22.96 11.23
CA LEU A 64 -10.70 22.53 11.05
C LEU A 64 -11.62 23.46 11.82
N TYR A 65 -12.52 24.13 11.09
CA TYR A 65 -13.58 24.95 11.66
C TYR A 65 -14.84 24.12 11.79
N VAL A 66 -15.44 24.12 12.98
CA VAL A 66 -16.67 23.39 13.29
C VAL A 66 -17.70 24.36 13.84
N ALA A 67 -18.81 24.53 13.14
CA ALA A 67 -19.93 25.31 13.65
C ALA A 67 -21.02 24.38 14.21
N ASP A 68 -21.66 24.80 15.29
CA ASP A 68 -22.80 24.08 15.85
C ASP A 68 -24.14 24.74 15.46
N ARG A 69 -25.25 24.21 15.99
CA ARG A 69 -26.61 24.77 15.76
C ARG A 69 -26.95 25.95 16.67
N PHE A 70 -26.13 26.23 17.67
CA PHE A 70 -26.32 27.30 18.65
C PHE A 70 -25.56 28.58 18.26
N GLY A 71 -24.69 28.49 17.25
CA GLY A 71 -23.95 29.60 16.68
C GLY A 71 -22.50 29.67 17.15
N ASP A 72 -22.03 28.68 17.92
CA ASP A 72 -20.64 28.60 18.34
C ASP A 72 -19.78 28.04 17.20
N VAL A 73 -18.55 28.58 17.11
CA VAL A 73 -17.53 28.14 16.15
C VAL A 73 -16.29 27.71 16.90
N TYR A 74 -15.91 26.45 16.70
CA TYR A 74 -14.72 25.83 17.27
C TYR A 74 -13.63 25.71 16.21
N VAL A 75 -12.37 25.82 16.65
CA VAL A 75 -11.19 25.73 15.78
C VAL A 75 -10.27 24.64 16.31
N TYR A 76 -9.96 23.66 15.47
CA TYR A 76 -9.09 22.54 15.81
C TYR A 76 -7.83 22.55 14.97
N GLU A 77 -6.71 22.18 15.58
CA GLU A 77 -5.49 21.84 14.86
C GLU A 77 -5.61 20.43 14.30
N ILE A 78 -5.14 20.25 13.07
CA ILE A 78 -5.21 18.96 12.38
C ILE A 78 -3.82 18.34 12.35
N VAL A 79 -3.72 17.11 12.87
CA VAL A 79 -2.53 16.28 12.67
C VAL A 79 -2.78 15.34 11.49
N ARG A 80 -2.03 15.52 10.40
CA ARG A 80 -2.11 14.65 9.22
C ARG A 80 -1.07 13.54 9.35
N ASN A 81 -1.51 12.33 9.65
CA ASN A 81 -0.60 11.21 9.95
C ASN A 81 0.00 10.51 8.71
N GLY A 82 -0.06 11.11 7.52
CA GLY A 82 0.50 10.55 6.26
C GLY A 82 -0.18 9.24 5.80
N PRO A 83 0.24 8.66 4.65
CA PRO A 83 -0.04 7.27 4.31
C PRO A 83 0.79 6.28 5.13
#